data_AF-A0A392P5S0-F1
#
_entry.id   AF-A0A392P5S0-F1
#
_cell.length_a   1.000
_cell.length_b   1.000
_cell.length_c   1.000
_cell.angle_alpha   90.00
_cell.angle_beta   90.00
_cell.angle_gamma   90.00
#
_symmetry.space_group_name_H-M   'P 1'
#
loop_
_entity.id
_entity.type
_entity.pdbx_description
1 polymer ?
#
loop_
_entity_poly.entity_id
_entity_poly.type
_entity_poly.pdbx_seq_one_letter_code
_entity_poly.pdbx_strand_id
1 'polypeptide(L)'
;ISKLCLVNELDDSLLLAASSDGNIRVWKDYSLRGKQKLATAFSSIHGHKPGVRSRNAVVDWQQQSGYLYSSGEMSSIMQWDLDKEQLVNTIPSLSECSVSAL
;
A
#
# COMPACT_ATOMS: atom_id res chain seq x y z
N ILE A 1 8.50 -5.24 5.99
CA ILE A 1 8.09 -4.95 4.59
C ILE A 1 7.10 -6.03 4.22
N SER A 2 5.90 -5.64 3.80
CA SER A 2 4.84 -6.58 3.42
C SER A 2 4.68 -6.71 1.90
N LYS A 3 5.06 -5.69 1.13
CA LYS A 3 5.09 -5.77 -0.34
C LYS A 3 6.20 -4.92 -0.95
N LEU A 4 6.75 -5.42 -2.05
CA LEU A 4 7.56 -4.67 -3.00
C LEU A 4 6.96 -4.90 -4.39
N CYS A 5 6.68 -3.84 -5.13
CA CYS A 5 6.23 -3.96 -6.51
C CYS A 5 6.71 -2.76 -7.35
N LEU A 6 6.74 -2.98 -8.67
CA LEU A 6 7.01 -1.91 -9.62
C LEU A 6 5.70 -1.21 -9.98
N VAL A 7 5.76 0.11 -10.04
CA VAL A 7 4.71 0.98 -10.58
C VAL A 7 5.25 1.55 -11.89
N ASN A 8 4.42 1.58 -12.92
CA ASN A 8 4.81 2.02 -14.27
C ASN A 8 5.95 1.18 -14.86
N GLU A 9 5.86 -0.15 -14.76
CA GLU A 9 6.92 -1.09 -15.16
C GLU A 9 7.34 -0.96 -16.64
N LEU A 10 6.43 -0.53 -17.52
CA LEU A 10 6.69 -0.40 -18.96
C LEU A 10 7.36 0.93 -19.35
N ASP A 11 7.66 1.81 -18.38
CA ASP A 11 8.24 3.13 -18.61
C ASP A 11 9.23 3.49 -17.47
N ASP A 12 9.22 4.75 -17.00
CA ASP A 12 10.03 5.30 -15.91
C ASP A 12 9.60 4.71 -14.55
N SER A 13 9.91 3.43 -14.35
CA SER A 13 9.38 2.64 -13.23
C SER A 13 9.76 3.19 -11.85
N LEU A 14 8.83 3.05 -10.92
CA LEU A 14 8.97 3.42 -9.52
C LEU A 14 8.89 2.17 -8.65
N LEU A 15 9.65 2.16 -7.55
CA LEU A 15 9.58 1.10 -6.55
C LEU A 15 8.59 1.48 -5.46
N LEU A 16 7.47 0.76 -5.39
CA LEU A 16 6.56 0.85 -4.25
C LEU A 16 6.99 -0.16 -3.18
N ALA A 17 7.19 0.35 -1.97
CA ALA A 17 7.49 -0.43 -0.78
C ALA A 17 6.42 -0.21 0.29
N ALA A 18 5.66 -1.27 0.58
CA ALA A 18 4.71 -1.31 1.66
C ALA A 18 5.34 -1.94 2.92
N SER A 19 5.18 -1.27 4.04
CA SER A 19 5.58 -1.75 5.35
C SER A 19 4.40 -2.42 6.06
N SER A 20 4.71 -3.34 6.97
CA SER A 20 3.72 -4.15 7.71
C SER A 20 2.87 -3.31 8.68
N ASP A 21 3.28 -2.07 8.96
CA ASP A 21 2.53 -1.05 9.71
C ASP A 21 1.55 -0.24 8.83
N GLY A 22 1.47 -0.53 7.54
CA GLY A 22 0.60 0.14 6.58
C GLY A 22 1.19 1.41 5.98
N ASN A 23 2.46 1.73 6.25
CA ASN A 23 3.13 2.84 5.56
C ASN A 23 3.55 2.41 4.15
N ILE A 24 3.22 3.23 3.16
CA ILE A 24 3.61 3.06 1.77
C ILE A 24 4.60 4.14 1.40
N ARG A 25 5.67 3.75 0.70
CA ARG A 25 6.68 4.67 0.15
C ARG A 25 6.94 4.31 -1.30
N VAL A 26 6.96 5.31 -2.16
CA VAL A 26 7.24 5.15 -3.59
C VAL A 26 8.56 5.83 -3.90
N TRP A 27 9.47 5.11 -4.56
CA TRP A 27 10.84 5.55 -4.81
C TRP A 27 11.14 5.63 -6.30
N LYS A 28 11.78 6.72 -6.71
CA LYS A 28 12.38 6.90 -8.04
C LYS A 28 13.88 6.63 -7.97
N ASP A 29 14.49 6.35 -9.13
CA ASP A 29 15.93 6.12 -9.28
C ASP A 29 16.43 4.97 -8.37
N TYR A 30 15.56 3.99 -8.08
CA TYR A 30 15.80 2.97 -7.06
C TYR A 30 17.00 2.06 -7.39
N SER A 31 17.26 1.84 -8.68
CA SER A 31 18.40 1.06 -9.19
C SER A 31 19.72 1.84 -9.22
N LEU A 32 19.69 3.17 -9.15
CA LEU A 32 20.86 4.04 -9.29
C LEU A 32 21.49 4.31 -7.94
N ARG A 33 22.66 3.70 -7.65
CA ARG A 33 23.36 3.84 -6.36
C ARG A 33 23.51 5.31 -5.94
N GLY A 34 22.97 5.64 -4.76
CA GLY A 34 23.10 6.97 -4.15
C GLY A 34 22.23 8.04 -4.81
N LYS A 35 21.30 7.67 -5.69
CA LYS A 35 20.37 8.58 -6.37
C LYS A 35 18.90 8.32 -6.01
N GLN A 36 18.62 7.36 -5.13
CA GLN A 36 17.28 7.02 -4.66
C GLN A 36 16.56 8.27 -4.14
N LYS A 37 15.36 8.54 -4.66
CA LYS A 37 14.52 9.66 -4.22
C LYS A 37 13.16 9.15 -3.80
N LEU A 38 12.66 9.64 -2.66
CA LEU A 38 11.29 9.40 -2.24
C LEU A 38 10.37 10.29 -3.08
N ALA A 39 9.48 9.69 -3.86
CA ALA A 39 8.50 10.39 -4.68
C ALA A 39 7.28 10.78 -3.85
N THR A 40 6.70 9.82 -3.11
CA THR A 40 5.56 10.04 -2.21
C THR A 40 5.60 9.04 -1.06
N ALA A 41 4.92 9.37 0.04
CA ALA A 41 4.72 8.48 1.18
C ALA A 41 3.40 8.78 1.88
N PHE A 42 2.63 7.74 2.18
CA PHE A 42 1.34 7.86 2.85
C PHE A 42 1.03 6.62 3.69
N SER A 43 0.12 6.75 4.66
CA SER A 43 -0.39 5.63 5.45
C SER A 43 -1.63 5.07 4.78
N SER A 44 -1.58 3.83 4.32
CA SER A 44 -2.69 3.20 3.61
C SER A 44 -3.79 2.65 4.54
N ILE A 45 -3.45 2.43 5.81
CA ILE A 45 -4.37 1.88 6.82
C ILE A 45 -4.71 2.96 7.85
N HIS A 46 -6.01 3.25 8.02
CA HIS A 46 -6.54 4.19 9.00
C HIS A 46 -7.31 3.48 10.12
N GLY A 47 -7.24 4.01 11.35
CA GLY A 47 -8.06 3.53 12.48
C GLY A 47 -7.50 2.28 13.15
N HIS A 48 -6.55 2.44 14.07
CA HIS A 48 -5.94 1.32 14.79
C HIS A 48 -6.58 1.13 16.18
N LYS A 49 -6.98 -0.11 16.53
CA LYS A 49 -7.48 -0.41 17.88
C LYS A 49 -6.33 -0.25 18.90
N PRO A 50 -6.54 0.45 20.03
CA PRO A 50 -5.52 0.55 21.08
C PRO A 50 -5.08 -0.85 21.55
N GLY A 51 -3.77 -1.09 21.64
CA GLY A 51 -3.20 -2.33 22.18
C GLY A 51 -2.74 -3.37 21.15
N VAL A 52 -3.07 -3.21 19.86
CA VAL A 52 -2.52 -4.04 18.78
C VAL A 52 -1.08 -3.61 18.48
N ARG A 53 -0.14 -4.57 18.36
CA ARG A 53 1.28 -4.27 18.15
C ARG A 53 1.70 -4.24 16.67
N SER A 54 0.90 -4.84 15.79
CA SER A 54 1.18 -4.93 14.36
C SER A 54 -0.11 -4.76 13.58
N ARG A 55 -0.09 -4.02 12.48
CA ARG A 55 -1.24 -3.93 11.56
C ARG A 55 -1.30 -5.11 10.59
N ASN A 56 -0.21 -5.88 10.48
CA ASN A 56 -0.02 -6.96 9.50
C ASN A 56 -0.53 -6.55 8.11
N ALA A 57 -0.14 -5.34 7.70
CA ALA A 57 -0.65 -4.71 6.49
C ALA A 57 -0.35 -5.57 5.26
N VAL A 58 -1.37 -5.89 4.50
CA VAL A 58 -1.28 -6.50 3.18
C VAL A 58 -1.69 -5.46 2.14
N VAL A 59 -0.99 -5.43 1.02
CA VAL A 59 -1.16 -4.42 -0.01
C VAL A 59 -1.16 -5.09 -1.38
N ASP A 60 -1.91 -4.55 -2.33
CA ASP A 60 -1.82 -4.93 -3.73
C ASP A 60 -1.92 -3.73 -4.67
N TRP A 61 -1.15 -3.77 -5.77
CA TRP A 61 -1.07 -2.71 -6.77
C TRP A 61 -1.64 -3.20 -8.10
N GLN A 62 -2.61 -2.47 -8.64
CA GLN A 62 -3.29 -2.81 -9.89
C GLN A 62 -3.04 -1.75 -10.96
N GLN A 63 -1.93 -1.91 -11.70
CA GLN A 63 -1.42 -0.98 -12.71
C GLN A 63 -2.49 -0.51 -13.72
N GLN A 64 -3.33 -1.41 -14.23
CA GLN A 64 -4.32 -1.08 -15.26
C GLN A 64 -5.38 -0.08 -14.76
N SER A 65 -5.72 -0.14 -13.47
CA SER A 65 -6.77 0.68 -12.87
C SER A 65 -6.25 1.92 -12.14
N GLY A 66 -4.95 1.97 -11.84
CA GLY A 66 -4.38 3.01 -11.00
C GLY A 66 -4.72 2.86 -9.51
N TYR A 67 -5.30 1.72 -9.10
CA TYR A 67 -5.71 1.49 -7.72
C TYR A 67 -4.72 0.69 -6.91
N LEU A 68 -4.59 1.09 -5.66
CA LEU A 68 -3.89 0.34 -4.62
C LEU A 68 -4.86 -0.13 -3.55
N TYR A 69 -4.83 -1.42 -3.27
CA TYR A 69 -5.65 -2.04 -2.24
C TYR A 69 -4.80 -2.27 -1.00
N SER A 70 -5.37 -2.03 0.17
CA SER A 70 -4.70 -2.29 1.44
C SER A 70 -5.67 -2.85 2.48
N SER A 71 -5.19 -3.78 3.28
CA SER A 71 -5.94 -4.39 4.38
C SER A 71 -4.96 -4.93 5.42
N GLY A 72 -5.43 -5.70 6.40
CA GLY A 72 -4.61 -6.31 7.44
C GLY A 72 -5.47 -6.87 8.55
N GLU A 73 -5.23 -6.43 9.79
CA GLU A 73 -6.05 -6.84 10.95
C GLU A 73 -7.48 -6.25 10.97
N MET A 74 -7.80 -5.33 10.07
CA MET A 74 -9.13 -4.75 9.97
C MET A 74 -10.00 -5.57 9.02
N SER A 75 -11.28 -5.73 9.35
CA SER A 75 -12.29 -6.35 8.48
C SER A 75 -12.74 -5.37 7.38
N SER A 76 -11.80 -4.75 6.68
CA SER A 76 -12.08 -3.86 5.54
C SER A 76 -10.90 -3.80 4.58
N ILE A 77 -11.20 -3.64 3.30
CA ILE A 77 -10.24 -3.39 2.23
C ILE A 77 -10.37 -1.92 1.83
N MET A 78 -9.27 -1.19 1.96
CA MET A 78 -9.15 0.21 1.58
C MET A 78 -8.65 0.30 0.15
N GLN A 79 -9.42 0.95 -0.72
CA GLN A 79 -9.07 1.19 -2.12
C GLN A 79 -8.61 2.64 -2.28
N TRP A 80 -7.39 2.79 -2.75
CA TRP A 80 -6.71 4.06 -2.97
C TRP A 80 -6.57 4.34 -4.46
N ASP A 81 -6.91 5.55 -4.87
CA ASP A 81 -6.57 6.08 -6.19
C ASP A 81 -5.20 6.76 -6.09
N LEU A 82 -4.19 6.19 -6.74
CA LEU A 82 -2.82 6.73 -6.67
C LEU A 82 -2.60 7.94 -7.58
N ASP A 83 -3.47 8.18 -8.56
CA ASP A 83 -3.41 9.41 -9.37
C ASP A 83 -3.88 10.62 -8.55
N LYS A 84 -4.89 10.40 -7.70
CA LYS A 84 -5.42 11.43 -6.79
C LYS A 84 -4.78 11.43 -5.40
N GLU A 85 -3.95 10.42 -5.09
CA GLU A 85 -3.42 10.14 -3.75
C GLU A 85 -4.50 10.10 -2.65
N GLN A 86 -5.66 9.51 -2.94
CA GLN A 86 -6.83 9.54 -2.05
C GLN A 86 -7.43 8.16 -1.81
N LEU A 87 -7.91 7.93 -0.59
CA LEU A 87 -8.76 6.80 -0.25
C LEU A 87 -10.13 7.03 -0.89
N VAL A 88 -10.46 6.26 -1.93
CA VAL A 88 -11.71 6.43 -2.67
C VAL A 88 -12.82 5.56 -2.12
N ASN A 89 -12.51 4.34 -1.65
CA ASN A 89 -13.50 3.43 -1.08
C ASN A 89 -12.95 2.67 0.14
N THR A 90 -13.86 2.30 1.04
CA THR A 90 -13.63 1.30 2.08
C THR A 90 -14.65 0.20 1.91
N ILE A 91 -14.17 -0.98 1.49
CA ILE A 91 -14.99 -2.15 1.21
C ILE A 91 -15.02 -3.00 2.47
N PRO A 92 -16.18 -3.18 3.14
CA PRO A 92 -16.26 -4.03 4.32
C PRO A 92 -15.98 -5.48 3.95
N SER A 93 -15.17 -6.14 4.77
CA SER A 93 -14.99 -7.59 4.70
C SER A 93 -16.27 -8.28 5.19
N LEU A 94 -16.66 -9.37 4.53
CA LEU A 94 -17.73 -10.25 5.00
C LEU A 94 -17.29 -11.17 6.16
N SER A 95 -16.01 -11.13 6.53
CA SER A 95 -15.39 -11.90 7.59
C SER A 95 -14.89 -10.98 8.71
N GLU A 96 -15.05 -11.44 9.95
CA GLU A 96 -14.46 -10.81 11.15
C GLU A 96 -12.96 -11.14 11.31
N CYS A 97 -12.41 -11.99 10.44
CA CYS A 97 -11.00 -12.33 10.45
C CYS A 97 -10.13 -11.28 9.72
N SER A 98 -8.85 -11.25 10.07
CA SER A 98 -7.84 -10.47 9.37
C SER A 98 -7.63 -10.96 7.93
N VAL A 99 -7.34 -10.05 7.01
CA VAL A 99 -6.93 -10.36 5.64
C VAL A 99 -5.44 -10.66 5.62
N SER A 100 -5.06 -11.85 5.14
CA SER A 100 -3.66 -12.31 5.09
C SER A 100 -3.01 -12.18 3.70
N ALA A 101 -3.80 -12.00 2.64
CA ALA A 101 -3.33 -11.79 1.27
C ALA A 101 -4.38 -11.03 0.46
N LEU A 102 -3.91 -10.23 -0.50
CA LEU A 102 -4.69 -9.51 -1.51
C LEU A 102 -4.14 -9.86 -2.89
#